data_AF-A0A015K6Y1-F1
#
_entry.id   AF-A0A015K6Y1-F1
#
_cell.length_a   1.000
_cell.length_b   1.000
_cell.length_c   1.000
_cell.angle_alpha   90.00
_cell.angle_beta   90.00
_cell.angle_gamma   90.00
#
_symmetry.space_group_name_H-M   'P 1'
#
loop_
_entity.id
_entity.type
_entity.pdbx_description
1 polymer ?
#
loop_
_entity_poly.entity_id
_entity_poly.type
_entity_poly.pdbx_seq_one_letter_code
_entity_poly.pdbx_strand_id
1 'polypeptide(L)'
;MEMKNHDFADHEKIDDDKSVEESESTEEVNKDVARGNTNRIHKTISEEGKKIILDYMKDWIKRGRKPSNPFKMLAKKLKDSCDYDYNSKAICDYYWNVLDPHLDHSPYSQEEKNYICEWASKCQDGDKPWKDLQPKMEKKFGKFRSRNSIKNVWNSNKRRTDRLAKEVKRNEDKIEDVTEKMNQLAFPINEVGPFTKQEKLELRYLLNDEDENDKNVDMNL
;
A
#
# COMPACT_ATOMS: atom_id res chain seq x y z
N MET A 1 57.23 -47.38 -67.08
CA MET A 1 56.01 -48.20 -66.91
C MET A 1 55.00 -47.32 -66.19
N GLU A 2 53.79 -47.22 -66.77
CA GLU A 2 52.53 -46.75 -66.18
C GLU A 2 52.50 -45.31 -65.58
N MET A 3 51.83 -44.32 -66.18
CA MET A 3 50.41 -44.13 -66.56
C MET A 3 49.51 -43.59 -65.43
N LYS A 4 48.73 -42.58 -65.84
CA LYS A 4 47.37 -42.18 -65.39
C LYS A 4 47.28 -41.28 -64.16
N ASN A 5 46.83 -40.03 -64.29
CA ASN A 5 45.47 -39.52 -64.62
C ASN A 5 44.57 -39.47 -63.38
N HIS A 6 44.08 -38.27 -63.05
CA HIS A 6 42.69 -37.87 -62.75
C HIS A 6 42.74 -36.52 -62.03
N ASP A 7 42.35 -35.43 -62.70
CA ASP A 7 40.99 -34.90 -62.89
C ASP A 7 40.47 -34.10 -61.69
N PHE A 8 40.36 -32.80 -61.95
CA PHE A 8 39.25 -31.88 -61.68
C PHE A 8 38.41 -32.05 -60.41
N ALA A 9 38.46 -31.03 -59.55
CA ALA A 9 37.24 -30.37 -59.07
C ALA A 9 37.57 -28.94 -58.64
N ASP A 10 36.98 -27.98 -59.35
CA ASP A 10 36.72 -26.62 -58.87
C ASP A 10 36.06 -26.68 -57.49
N HIS A 11 36.35 -25.70 -56.63
CA HIS A 11 35.32 -24.92 -55.94
C HIS A 11 35.93 -23.68 -55.30
N GLU A 12 35.44 -22.54 -55.81
CA GLU A 12 35.29 -21.23 -55.18
C GLU A 12 35.96 -21.02 -53.82
N LYS A 13 36.99 -20.18 -53.81
CA LYS A 13 37.39 -19.44 -52.62
C LYS A 13 36.48 -18.22 -52.54
N ILE A 14 35.53 -18.29 -51.60
CA ILE A 14 34.70 -17.16 -51.18
C ILE A 14 35.57 -16.15 -50.45
N ASP A 15 35.31 -14.89 -50.78
CA ASP A 15 36.00 -13.68 -50.34
C ASP A 15 36.00 -13.45 -48.82
N ASP A 16 37.11 -12.89 -48.36
CA ASP A 16 37.21 -12.12 -47.13
C ASP A 16 36.29 -10.90 -47.19
N ASP A 17 35.33 -10.78 -46.27
CA ASP A 17 35.14 -9.54 -45.51
C ASP A 17 34.16 -9.71 -44.33
N LYS A 18 34.70 -9.49 -43.13
CA LYS A 18 34.15 -8.59 -42.11
C LYS A 18 32.83 -8.96 -41.40
N SER A 19 32.95 -9.58 -40.22
CA SER A 19 32.40 -9.08 -38.94
C SER A 19 32.52 -10.13 -37.84
N VAL A 20 33.60 -10.03 -37.04
CA VAL A 20 33.71 -10.71 -35.76
C VAL A 20 33.04 -9.82 -34.72
N GLU A 21 31.80 -10.15 -34.35
CA GLU A 21 31.16 -9.66 -33.12
C GLU A 21 31.22 -10.81 -32.10
N GLU A 22 32.42 -11.07 -31.59
CA GLU A 22 32.60 -11.76 -30.31
C GLU A 22 32.13 -10.79 -29.23
N SER A 23 30.86 -10.90 -28.82
CA SER A 23 30.38 -10.26 -27.60
C SER A 23 30.90 -11.08 -26.41
N GLU A 24 32.14 -10.78 -26.06
CA GLU A 24 32.78 -11.19 -24.82
C GLU A 24 32.01 -10.56 -23.65
N SER A 25 31.49 -11.44 -22.82
CA SER A 25 30.85 -11.17 -21.55
C SER A 25 31.77 -10.41 -20.60
N THR A 26 31.40 -9.19 -20.22
CA THR A 26 31.79 -8.60 -18.92
C THR A 26 30.71 -7.66 -18.41
N GLU A 27 29.51 -8.20 -18.16
CA GLU A 27 28.62 -7.54 -17.19
C GLU A 27 29.11 -7.95 -15.80
N GLU A 28 30.16 -7.29 -15.33
CA GLU A 28 30.54 -7.25 -13.93
C GLU A 28 29.39 -6.59 -13.16
N VAL A 29 28.38 -7.39 -12.84
CA VAL A 29 27.33 -7.04 -11.89
C VAL A 29 28.03 -6.86 -10.55
N ASN A 30 28.30 -5.61 -10.18
CA ASN A 30 28.81 -5.20 -8.88
C ASN A 30 28.08 -5.94 -7.75
N LYS A 31 28.68 -7.00 -7.22
CA LYS A 31 28.09 -7.87 -6.18
C LYS A 31 28.11 -7.27 -4.78
N ASP A 32 28.63 -6.04 -4.63
CA ASP A 32 28.94 -5.47 -3.31
C ASP A 32 27.86 -4.54 -2.73
N VAL A 33 26.67 -4.46 -3.34
CA VAL A 33 25.54 -3.65 -2.79
C VAL A 33 24.41 -4.51 -2.17
N ALA A 34 24.58 -5.84 -2.08
CA ALA A 34 23.49 -6.74 -1.67
C ALA A 34 23.43 -7.11 -0.18
N ARG A 35 24.18 -6.43 0.71
CA ARG A 35 23.86 -6.48 2.17
C ARG A 35 22.67 -5.58 2.55
N GLY A 36 21.87 -5.20 1.56
CA GLY A 36 20.64 -4.42 1.69
C GLY A 36 19.45 -5.27 2.10
N ASN A 37 19.29 -5.49 3.40
CA ASN A 37 18.00 -5.76 4.04
C ASN A 37 17.26 -7.02 3.54
N THR A 38 17.64 -8.18 4.09
CA THR A 38 17.00 -9.51 3.90
C THR A 38 15.48 -9.55 4.15
N ASN A 39 14.88 -8.46 4.64
CA ASN A 39 13.44 -8.29 4.82
C ASN A 39 12.66 -8.00 3.52
N ARG A 40 13.34 -7.81 2.38
CA ARG A 40 12.72 -7.51 1.07
C ARG A 40 12.58 -8.72 0.13
N ILE A 41 12.53 -9.95 0.67
CA ILE A 41 12.37 -11.18 -0.14
C ILE A 41 11.25 -11.03 -1.17
N HIS A 42 10.11 -10.46 -0.78
CA HIS A 42 8.96 -10.25 -1.68
C HIS A 42 9.25 -9.44 -2.96
N LYS A 43 10.35 -8.66 -3.01
CA LYS A 43 10.76 -7.87 -4.18
C LYS A 43 11.89 -8.51 -4.99
N THR A 44 12.75 -9.30 -4.35
CA THR A 44 14.00 -9.78 -4.95
C THR A 44 13.97 -11.26 -5.31
N ILE A 45 13.00 -12.02 -4.81
CA ILE A 45 12.87 -13.45 -5.11
C ILE A 45 12.25 -13.66 -6.49
N SER A 46 12.88 -14.50 -7.31
CA SER A 46 12.34 -14.92 -8.61
C SER A 46 11.15 -15.88 -8.45
N GLU A 47 10.41 -16.11 -9.54
CA GLU A 47 9.30 -17.08 -9.56
C GLU A 47 9.79 -18.51 -9.30
N GLU A 48 10.99 -18.87 -9.77
CA GLU A 48 11.63 -20.15 -9.49
C GLU A 48 11.89 -20.30 -7.98
N GLY A 49 12.42 -19.26 -7.34
CA GLY A 49 12.64 -19.22 -5.90
C GLY A 49 11.34 -19.40 -5.10
N LYS A 50 10.25 -18.76 -5.54
CA LYS A 50 8.91 -18.94 -4.92
C LYS A 50 8.43 -20.38 -5.07
N LYS A 51 8.59 -20.98 -6.25
CA LYS A 51 8.20 -22.37 -6.52
C LYS A 51 8.97 -23.35 -5.63
N ILE A 52 10.28 -23.14 -5.44
CA ILE A 52 11.11 -23.96 -4.54
C ILE A 52 10.57 -23.92 -3.10
N ILE A 53 10.19 -22.73 -2.62
CA ILE A 53 9.61 -22.57 -1.28
C ILE A 53 8.28 -23.33 -1.18
N LEU A 54 7.39 -23.14 -2.14
CA LEU A 54 6.06 -23.77 -2.15
C LEU A 54 6.14 -25.30 -2.21
N ASP A 55 6.94 -25.84 -3.12
CA ASP A 55 7.06 -27.30 -3.30
C ASP A 55 7.67 -27.95 -2.06
N TYR A 56 8.71 -27.34 -1.49
CA TYR A 56 9.31 -27.82 -0.25
C TYR A 56 8.33 -27.78 0.93
N MET A 57 7.53 -26.71 1.08
CA MET A 57 6.57 -26.60 2.17
C MET A 57 5.41 -27.58 2.02
N LYS A 58 4.91 -27.81 0.80
CA LYS A 58 3.93 -28.86 0.51
C LYS A 58 4.45 -30.23 0.91
N ASP A 59 5.68 -30.55 0.52
CA ASP A 59 6.34 -31.81 0.89
C ASP A 59 6.56 -31.94 2.40
N TRP A 60 6.95 -30.86 3.07
CA TRP A 60 7.15 -30.83 4.51
C TRP A 60 5.85 -31.07 5.29
N ILE A 61 4.72 -30.51 4.83
CA ILE A 61 3.40 -30.76 5.41
C ILE A 61 2.98 -32.22 5.19
N LYS A 62 3.20 -32.78 3.99
CA LYS A 62 2.86 -34.18 3.68
C LYS A 62 3.65 -35.20 4.50
N ARG A 63 4.94 -34.94 4.74
CA ARG A 63 5.85 -35.86 5.46
C ARG A 63 5.64 -35.89 6.98
N GLY A 64 4.69 -35.10 7.50
CA GLY A 64 4.51 -34.87 8.94
C GLY A 64 5.55 -33.88 9.46
N ARG A 65 5.11 -32.92 10.29
CA ARG A 65 5.95 -31.84 10.81
C ARG A 65 7.10 -32.42 11.65
N LYS A 66 8.29 -32.54 11.07
CA LYS A 66 9.52 -32.93 11.78
C LYS A 66 9.97 -31.81 12.73
N PRO A 67 10.69 -32.12 13.83
CA PRO A 67 11.16 -31.12 14.79
C PRO A 67 12.19 -30.13 14.21
N SER A 68 12.73 -30.39 13.02
CA SER A 68 13.67 -29.47 12.36
C SER A 68 12.94 -28.29 11.72
N ASN A 69 13.48 -27.09 11.91
CA ASN A 69 12.93 -25.86 11.34
C ASN A 69 13.00 -25.91 9.80
N PRO A 70 11.85 -25.97 9.09
CA PRO A 70 11.81 -26.11 7.64
C PRO A 70 12.49 -24.93 6.93
N PHE A 71 12.44 -23.74 7.52
CA PHE A 71 12.95 -22.51 6.92
C PHE A 71 14.48 -22.42 6.92
N LYS A 72 15.16 -23.10 7.85
CA LYS A 72 16.63 -23.19 7.83
C LYS A 72 17.10 -24.02 6.63
N MET A 73 16.36 -25.08 6.31
CA MET A 73 16.68 -25.93 5.16
C MET A 73 16.32 -25.26 3.84
N LEU A 74 15.21 -24.51 3.82
CA LEU A 74 14.87 -23.64 2.69
C LEU A 74 15.95 -22.60 2.40
N ALA A 75 16.46 -21.92 3.44
CA ALA A 75 17.51 -20.92 3.25
C ALA A 75 18.75 -21.53 2.56
N LYS A 76 19.19 -22.70 3.02
CA LYS A 76 20.30 -23.43 2.37
C LYS A 76 19.96 -23.80 0.92
N LYS A 77 18.78 -24.38 0.69
CA LYS A 77 18.36 -24.79 -0.66
C LYS A 77 18.27 -23.60 -1.63
N LEU A 78 17.79 -22.45 -1.17
CA LEU A 78 17.71 -21.23 -1.98
C LEU A 78 19.09 -20.65 -2.29
N LYS A 79 20.03 -20.73 -1.35
CA LYS A 79 21.43 -20.37 -1.58
C LYS A 79 22.07 -21.28 -2.62
N ASP A 80 21.89 -22.59 -2.48
CA ASP A 80 22.48 -23.59 -3.39
C ASP A 80 21.85 -23.54 -4.80
N SER A 81 20.54 -23.25 -4.91
CA SER A 81 19.81 -23.32 -6.19
C SER A 81 19.71 -21.99 -6.94
N CYS A 82 19.68 -20.86 -6.22
CA CYS A 82 19.33 -19.55 -6.78
C CYS A 82 20.28 -18.44 -6.32
N ASP A 83 21.38 -18.77 -5.65
CA ASP A 83 22.34 -17.82 -5.06
C ASP A 83 21.70 -16.76 -4.14
N TYR A 84 20.58 -17.12 -3.50
CA TYR A 84 19.88 -16.22 -2.58
C TYR A 84 20.30 -16.45 -1.13
N ASP A 85 20.99 -15.48 -0.52
CA ASP A 85 21.40 -15.54 0.89
C ASP A 85 20.34 -14.92 1.82
N TYR A 86 19.13 -15.48 1.80
CA TYR A 86 18.04 -15.01 2.66
C TYR A 86 18.10 -15.61 4.06
N ASN A 87 17.76 -14.79 5.06
CA ASN A 87 17.56 -15.29 6.42
C ASN A 87 16.33 -16.21 6.49
N SER A 88 16.47 -17.37 7.13
CA SER A 88 15.37 -18.30 7.46
C SER A 88 14.15 -17.60 8.07
N LYS A 89 14.34 -16.58 8.92
CA LYS A 89 13.24 -15.79 9.49
C LYS A 89 12.48 -15.02 8.41
N ALA A 90 13.19 -14.39 7.48
CA ALA A 90 12.56 -13.63 6.42
C ALA A 90 11.79 -14.54 5.46
N ILE A 91 12.30 -15.76 5.19
CA ILE A 91 11.57 -16.78 4.41
C ILE A 91 10.31 -17.23 5.15
N CYS A 92 10.39 -17.46 6.46
CA CYS A 92 9.24 -17.79 7.30
C CYS A 92 8.17 -16.69 7.25
N ASP A 93 8.57 -15.44 7.49
CA ASP A 93 7.67 -14.29 7.47
C ASP A 93 7.07 -14.08 6.07
N TYR A 94 7.84 -14.31 5.00
CA TYR A 94 7.35 -14.24 3.63
C TYR A 94 6.32 -15.34 3.32
N TYR A 95 6.60 -16.58 3.73
CA TYR A 95 5.70 -17.70 3.51
C TYR A 95 4.34 -17.47 4.17
N TRP A 96 4.32 -17.21 5.49
CA TRP A 96 3.07 -17.07 6.25
C TRP A 96 2.26 -15.82 5.94
N ASN A 97 2.86 -14.81 5.29
CA ASN A 97 2.16 -13.57 4.98
C ASN A 97 1.83 -13.41 3.49
N VAL A 98 2.53 -14.13 2.59
CA VAL A 98 2.42 -13.93 1.13
C VAL A 98 2.29 -15.22 0.34
N LEU A 99 3.04 -16.28 0.63
CA LEU A 99 3.05 -17.48 -0.22
C LEU A 99 2.08 -18.58 0.21
N ASP A 100 1.57 -18.57 1.44
CA ASP A 100 0.66 -19.62 1.91
C ASP A 100 -0.58 -19.70 0.99
N PRO A 101 -0.81 -20.84 0.31
CA PRO A 101 -1.91 -20.99 -0.65
C PRO A 101 -3.30 -20.79 -0.07
N HIS A 102 -3.46 -20.90 1.25
CA HIS A 102 -4.74 -20.66 1.91
C HIS A 102 -5.04 -19.16 2.06
N LEU A 103 -4.05 -18.28 1.85
CA LEU A 103 -4.24 -16.85 2.00
C LEU A 103 -5.06 -16.28 0.84
N ASP A 104 -6.12 -15.55 1.21
CA ASP A 104 -6.82 -14.70 0.27
C ASP A 104 -6.09 -13.34 0.18
N HIS A 105 -5.67 -12.97 -1.03
CA HIS A 105 -5.01 -11.70 -1.36
C HIS A 105 -5.95 -10.67 -2.01
N SER A 106 -7.23 -10.97 -2.16
CA SER A 106 -8.24 -10.03 -2.66
C SER A 106 -8.27 -8.74 -1.84
N PRO A 107 -8.65 -7.60 -2.41
CA PRO A 107 -8.79 -6.38 -1.64
C PRO A 107 -9.82 -6.56 -0.51
N TYR A 108 -9.61 -5.87 0.62
CA TYR A 108 -10.60 -5.84 1.69
C TYR A 108 -11.82 -5.02 1.26
N SER A 109 -12.99 -5.63 1.39
CA SER A 109 -14.29 -4.96 1.33
C SER A 109 -14.43 -3.93 2.47
N GLN A 110 -15.38 -3.02 2.32
CA GLN A 110 -15.63 -2.02 3.36
C GLN A 110 -16.16 -2.66 4.65
N GLU A 111 -16.97 -3.71 4.53
CA GLU A 111 -17.49 -4.47 5.67
C GLU A 111 -16.40 -5.17 6.47
N GLU A 112 -15.44 -5.82 5.78
CA GLU A 112 -14.28 -6.44 6.43
C GLU A 112 -13.46 -5.38 7.20
N LYS A 113 -13.23 -4.21 6.60
CA LYS A 113 -12.48 -3.12 7.25
C LYS A 113 -13.21 -2.62 8.50
N ASN A 114 -14.51 -2.39 8.41
CA ASN A 114 -15.33 -1.94 9.53
C ASN A 114 -15.31 -2.97 10.66
N TYR A 115 -15.47 -4.27 10.33
CA TYR A 115 -15.43 -5.34 11.32
C TYR A 115 -14.09 -5.43 12.05
N ILE A 116 -12.97 -5.32 11.33
CA ILE A 116 -11.63 -5.29 11.94
C ILE A 116 -11.51 -4.11 12.90
N CYS A 117 -12.01 -2.94 12.50
CA CYS A 117 -11.93 -1.74 13.32
C CYS A 117 -12.80 -1.83 14.57
N GLU A 118 -14.07 -2.24 14.44
CA GLU A 118 -14.97 -2.45 15.57
C GLU A 118 -14.43 -3.48 16.56
N TRP A 119 -13.90 -4.59 16.05
CA TRP A 119 -13.30 -5.62 16.90
C TRP A 119 -12.07 -5.08 17.62
N ALA A 120 -11.17 -4.40 16.89
CA ALA A 120 -9.95 -3.87 17.45
C ALA A 120 -10.23 -2.77 18.48
N SER A 121 -11.28 -1.96 18.32
CA SER A 121 -11.68 -0.94 19.31
C SER A 121 -12.23 -1.55 20.60
N LYS A 122 -12.78 -2.76 20.56
CA LYS A 122 -13.27 -3.49 21.75
C LYS A 122 -12.16 -4.17 22.55
N CYS A 123 -10.97 -4.34 21.96
CA CYS A 123 -9.81 -4.89 22.66
C CYS A 123 -9.06 -3.77 23.41
N GLN A 124 -8.70 -4.01 24.67
CA GLN A 124 -7.87 -3.10 25.47
C GLN A 124 -6.50 -2.85 24.80
N ASP A 125 -5.91 -1.69 25.10
CA ASP A 125 -4.72 -1.13 24.42
C ASP A 125 -3.41 -1.91 24.61
N GLY A 126 -3.38 -2.96 25.44
CA GLY A 126 -2.17 -3.71 25.76
C GLY A 126 -1.64 -4.56 24.60
N ASP A 127 -2.41 -5.54 24.13
CA ASP A 127 -2.02 -6.35 22.97
C ASP A 127 -3.27 -6.93 22.30
N LYS A 128 -3.55 -6.51 21.06
CA LYS A 128 -4.74 -6.98 20.34
C LYS A 128 -4.47 -8.41 19.88
N PRO A 129 -5.26 -9.43 20.30
CA PRO A 129 -4.98 -10.81 19.95
C PRO A 129 -5.40 -11.10 18.51
N TRP A 130 -4.59 -10.64 17.54
CA TRP A 130 -4.82 -10.86 16.12
C TRP A 130 -4.90 -12.35 15.74
N LYS A 131 -4.37 -13.23 16.60
CA LYS A 131 -4.51 -14.70 16.50
C LYS A 131 -5.97 -15.14 16.56
N ASP A 132 -6.77 -14.48 17.39
CA ASP A 132 -8.17 -14.84 17.63
C ASP A 132 -9.10 -14.16 16.63
N LEU A 133 -8.68 -13.03 16.06
CA LEU A 133 -9.42 -12.34 15.01
C LEU A 133 -9.35 -13.08 13.67
N GLN A 134 -8.19 -13.68 13.34
CA GLN A 134 -7.99 -14.39 12.08
C GLN A 134 -9.06 -15.48 11.80
N PRO A 135 -9.34 -16.44 12.71
CA PRO A 135 -10.39 -17.44 12.48
C PRO A 135 -11.81 -16.84 12.52
N LYS A 136 -12.03 -15.74 13.24
CA LYS A 136 -13.32 -15.03 13.23
C LYS A 136 -13.61 -14.38 11.88
N MET A 137 -12.58 -13.79 11.26
CA MET A 137 -12.64 -13.24 9.90
C MET A 137 -12.97 -14.34 8.89
N GLU A 138 -12.27 -15.47 8.97
CA GLU A 138 -12.50 -16.62 8.10
C GLU A 138 -13.92 -17.17 8.27
N LYS A 139 -14.41 -17.32 9.51
CA LYS A 139 -15.77 -17.79 9.78
C LYS A 139 -16.86 -16.85 9.24
N LYS A 140 -16.64 -15.53 9.29
CA LYS A 140 -17.64 -14.53 8.91
C LYS A 140 -17.65 -14.26 7.40
N PHE A 141 -16.47 -14.17 6.77
CA PHE A 141 -16.32 -13.75 5.39
C PHE A 141 -15.89 -14.88 4.45
N GLY A 142 -15.57 -16.06 4.99
CA GLY A 142 -15.04 -17.19 4.20
C GLY A 142 -13.62 -16.97 3.68
N LYS A 143 -12.93 -15.94 4.16
CA LYS A 143 -11.62 -15.50 3.65
C LYS A 143 -10.54 -15.60 4.71
N PHE A 144 -9.56 -16.46 4.48
CA PHE A 144 -8.41 -16.59 5.36
C PHE A 144 -7.37 -15.51 5.04
N ARG A 145 -7.34 -14.47 5.88
CA ARG A 145 -6.41 -13.34 5.73
C ARG A 145 -5.19 -13.54 6.62
N SER A 146 -4.02 -13.04 6.20
CA SER A 146 -2.83 -13.10 7.04
C SER A 146 -2.96 -12.15 8.23
N ARG A 147 -2.39 -12.54 9.37
CA ARG A 147 -2.39 -11.72 10.59
C ARG A 147 -1.81 -10.32 10.36
N ASN A 148 -0.72 -10.25 9.59
CA ASN A 148 -0.08 -8.98 9.27
C ASN A 148 -0.96 -8.09 8.40
N SER A 149 -1.71 -8.68 7.46
CA SER A 149 -2.66 -7.97 6.62
C SER A 149 -3.78 -7.33 7.44
N ILE A 150 -4.38 -8.09 8.37
CA ILE A 150 -5.40 -7.57 9.30
C ILE A 150 -4.84 -6.42 10.15
N LYS A 151 -3.64 -6.59 10.71
CA LYS A 151 -2.95 -5.54 11.48
C LYS A 151 -2.70 -4.28 10.66
N ASN A 152 -2.35 -4.43 9.38
CA ASN A 152 -2.12 -3.30 8.48
C ASN A 152 -3.40 -2.51 8.18
N VAL A 153 -4.55 -3.19 8.07
CA VAL A 153 -5.86 -2.54 7.90
C VAL A 153 -6.16 -1.64 9.10
N TRP A 154 -6.02 -2.19 10.32
CA TRP A 154 -6.22 -1.43 11.55
C TRP A 154 -5.26 -0.23 11.66
N ASN A 155 -3.96 -0.45 11.44
CA ASN A 155 -2.95 0.61 11.52
C ASN A 155 -3.20 1.72 10.48
N SER A 156 -3.73 1.37 9.31
CA SER A 156 -4.09 2.35 8.29
C SER A 156 -5.32 3.15 8.71
N ASN A 157 -6.33 2.51 9.30
CA ASN A 157 -7.51 3.18 9.82
C ASN A 157 -7.19 4.10 11.01
N LYS A 158 -6.36 3.62 11.95
CA LYS A 158 -5.87 4.41 13.10
C LYS A 158 -5.17 5.68 12.63
N ARG A 159 -4.21 5.56 11.71
CA ARG A 159 -3.51 6.71 11.13
C ARG A 159 -4.45 7.70 10.42
N ARG A 160 -5.49 7.21 9.75
CA ARG A 160 -6.51 8.07 9.13
C ARG A 160 -7.30 8.84 10.19
N THR A 161 -7.74 8.15 11.23
CA THR A 161 -8.50 8.73 12.34
C THR A 161 -7.68 9.78 13.08
N ASP A 162 -6.41 9.50 13.38
CA ASP A 162 -5.49 10.44 14.03
C ASP A 162 -5.27 11.72 13.19
N ARG A 163 -5.26 11.61 11.86
CA ARG A 163 -5.16 12.78 10.97
C ARG A 163 -6.43 13.62 11.00
N LEU A 164 -7.59 12.98 10.94
CA LEU A 164 -8.89 13.67 11.00
C LEU A 164 -9.06 14.38 12.35
N ALA A 165 -8.69 13.74 13.46
CA ALA A 165 -8.74 14.36 14.79
C ALA A 165 -7.84 15.61 14.89
N LYS A 166 -6.66 15.57 14.28
CA LYS A 166 -5.75 16.74 14.22
C LYS A 166 -6.31 17.87 13.36
N GLU A 167 -7.02 17.53 12.29
CA GLU A 167 -7.63 18.51 11.40
C GLU A 167 -8.85 19.19 12.05
N VAL A 168 -9.70 18.40 12.72
CA VAL A 168 -10.81 18.92 13.54
C VAL A 168 -10.28 19.89 14.59
N LYS A 169 -9.27 19.49 15.37
CA LYS A 169 -8.67 20.36 16.38
C LYS A 169 -8.14 21.67 15.81
N ARG A 170 -7.43 21.63 14.67
CA ARG A 170 -6.94 22.84 13.99
C ARG A 170 -8.06 23.76 13.52
N ASN A 171 -9.20 23.20 13.14
CA ASN A 171 -10.34 23.99 12.69
C ASN A 171 -11.09 24.59 13.89
N GLU A 172 -11.21 23.86 14.99
CA GLU A 172 -11.71 24.38 16.28
C GLU A 172 -10.85 25.57 16.76
N ASP A 173 -9.53 25.42 16.80
CA ASP A 173 -8.60 26.48 17.21
C ASP A 173 -8.75 27.76 16.34
N LYS A 174 -9.03 27.61 15.04
CA LYS A 174 -9.28 28.74 14.12
C LYS A 174 -10.62 29.41 14.36
N ILE A 175 -11.67 28.62 14.61
CA ILE A 175 -13.00 29.16 14.90
C ILE A 175 -12.94 29.95 16.21
N GLU A 176 -12.23 29.45 17.22
CA GLU A 176 -12.03 30.14 18.49
C GLU A 176 -11.33 31.50 18.29
N ASP A 177 -10.23 31.55 17.53
CA ASP A 177 -9.52 32.81 17.20
C ASP A 177 -10.40 33.82 16.44
N VAL A 178 -11.22 33.36 15.48
CA VAL A 178 -12.17 34.23 14.76
C VAL A 178 -13.27 34.75 15.70
N THR A 179 -13.77 33.90 16.58
CA THR A 179 -14.83 34.26 17.54
C THR A 179 -14.32 35.28 18.56
N GLU A 180 -13.09 35.11 19.06
CA GLU A 180 -12.46 36.05 19.98
C GLU A 180 -12.24 37.42 19.32
N LYS A 181 -11.81 37.46 18.06
CA LYS A 181 -11.67 38.70 17.28
C LYS A 181 -13.01 39.40 17.05
N MET A 182 -14.07 38.66 16.73
CA MET A 182 -15.42 39.23 16.59
C MET A 182 -15.92 39.81 17.92
N ASN A 183 -15.69 39.13 19.04
CA ASN A 183 -16.10 39.60 20.35
C ASN A 183 -15.34 40.87 20.79
N GLN A 184 -14.08 41.03 20.38
CA GLN A 184 -13.32 42.27 20.61
C GLN A 184 -13.81 43.46 19.76
N LEU A 185 -14.35 43.19 18.56
CA LEU A 185 -14.89 44.21 17.65
C LEU A 185 -16.35 44.57 17.94
N ALA A 186 -17.07 43.72 18.67
CA ALA A 186 -18.44 44.00 19.10
C ALA A 186 -18.42 45.10 20.18
N PHE A 187 -18.75 46.33 19.79
CA PHE A 187 -18.98 47.42 20.74
C PHE A 187 -20.03 47.01 21.78
N PRO A 188 -19.83 47.31 23.07
CA PRO A 188 -20.83 47.02 24.09
C PRO A 188 -22.10 47.83 23.78
N ILE A 189 -23.19 47.17 23.38
CA ILE A 189 -24.49 47.76 23.05
C ILE A 189 -25.19 48.37 24.30
N ASN A 190 -24.53 48.44 25.45
CA ASN A 190 -25.10 48.91 26.70
C ASN A 190 -24.84 50.39 27.02
N GLU A 191 -24.45 51.21 26.06
CA GLU A 191 -24.56 52.66 26.22
C GLU A 191 -25.72 53.20 25.39
N VAL A 192 -26.80 53.51 26.11
CA VAL A 192 -27.91 54.36 25.65
C VAL A 192 -27.34 55.77 25.40
N GLY A 193 -26.62 55.95 24.30
CA GLY A 193 -26.17 57.22 23.76
C GLY A 193 -27.12 57.67 22.64
N PRO A 194 -27.38 58.99 22.48
CA PRO A 194 -28.44 59.47 21.61
C PRO A 194 -27.98 59.37 20.16
N PHE A 195 -28.21 58.24 19.51
CA PHE A 195 -28.08 58.12 18.06
C PHE A 195 -28.95 59.20 17.41
N THR A 196 -28.31 60.10 16.69
CA THR A 196 -29.01 61.17 15.98
C THR A 196 -29.82 60.56 14.84
N LYS A 197 -30.95 61.19 14.51
CA LYS A 197 -31.94 60.62 13.57
C LYS A 197 -31.37 60.30 12.17
N GLN A 198 -30.21 60.85 11.80
CA GLN A 198 -29.54 60.59 10.53
C GLN A 198 -28.86 59.21 10.47
N GLU A 199 -28.19 58.78 11.54
CA GLU A 199 -27.48 57.49 11.56
C GLU A 199 -28.43 56.28 11.58
N LYS A 200 -29.62 56.44 12.18
CA LYS A 200 -30.69 55.44 12.11
C LYS A 200 -31.30 55.31 10.71
N LEU A 201 -31.17 56.33 9.86
CA LEU A 201 -31.71 56.31 8.50
C LEU A 201 -30.77 55.56 7.55
N GLU A 202 -29.45 55.74 7.70
CA GLU A 202 -28.44 55.01 6.93
C GLU A 202 -28.47 53.50 7.21
N LEU A 203 -28.65 53.09 8.47
CA LEU A 203 -28.75 51.66 8.82
C LEU A 203 -30.01 51.00 8.25
N ARG A 204 -31.12 51.74 8.12
CA ARG A 204 -32.34 51.22 7.47
C ARG A 204 -32.19 51.08 5.96
N TYR A 205 -31.38 51.94 5.33
CA TYR A 205 -31.13 51.87 3.90
C TYR A 205 -30.27 50.66 3.51
N LEU A 206 -29.31 50.27 4.37
CA LEU A 206 -28.42 49.14 4.12
C LEU A 206 -29.04 47.75 4.40
N LEU A 207 -30.20 47.70 5.07
CA LEU A 207 -30.89 46.45 5.45
C LEU A 207 -32.10 46.14 4.56
N ASN A 208 -32.41 46.98 3.58
CA ASN A 208 -33.63 46.88 2.76
C ASN A 208 -33.39 46.60 1.27
N ASP A 209 -32.16 46.29 0.85
CA ASP A 209 -31.93 45.79 -0.50
C ASP A 209 -32.16 44.26 -0.52
N GLU A 210 -33.28 43.90 -1.15
CA GLU A 210 -33.81 42.57 -1.50
C GLU A 210 -35.00 42.11 -0.64
N ASP A 211 -36.17 42.70 -0.88
CA ASP A 211 -37.26 41.96 -1.52
C ASP A 211 -38.40 42.89 -1.97
N GLU A 212 -38.97 42.56 -3.12
CA GLU A 212 -40.17 43.13 -3.76
C GLU A 212 -40.05 44.40 -4.60
N ASN A 213 -39.77 44.22 -5.91
CA ASN A 213 -40.65 44.79 -6.95
C ASN A 213 -40.38 44.14 -8.33
N ASP A 214 -41.06 43.04 -8.63
CA ASP A 214 -41.49 42.77 -10.01
C ASP A 214 -43.02 42.96 -10.02
N LYS A 215 -43.46 44.10 -10.55
CA LYS A 215 -44.89 44.40 -10.78
C LYS A 215 -45.16 44.55 -12.26
N ASN A 216 -46.12 43.72 -12.70
CA ASN A 216 -47.04 43.90 -13.83
C ASN A 216 -46.40 43.75 -15.23
N VAL A 217 -47.04 43.20 -16.27
CA VAL A 217 -48.44 43.29 -16.72
C VAL A 217 -48.67 42.11 -17.66
N ASP A 218 -49.71 41.29 -17.48
CA ASP A 218 -50.47 40.80 -18.64
C ASP A 218 -51.92 40.45 -18.27
N MET A 219 -52.82 41.38 -18.63
CA MET A 219 -54.24 41.13 -18.81
C MET A 219 -54.76 42.17 -19.79
N ASN A 220 -55.01 41.74 -21.02
CA ASN A 220 -56.14 42.21 -21.81
C ASN A 220 -56.70 41.04 -22.62
N LEU A 221 -57.94 40.69 -22.24
CA LEU A 221 -59.08 40.17 -23.02
C LEU A 221 -58.82 39.46 -24.36
#